data_AF-D2QPQ2-F1
#
_entry.id   AF-D2QPQ2-F1
#
_cell.length_a   1.000
_cell.length_b   1.000
_cell.length_c   1.000
_cell.angle_alpha   90.00
_cell.angle_beta   90.00
_cell.angle_gamma   90.00
#
_symmetry.space_group_name_H-M   'P 1'
#
loop_
_entity.id
_entity.type
_entity.pdbx_description
1 polymer ?
#
loop_
_entity_poly.entity_id
_entity_poly.type
_entity_poly.pdbx_seq_one_letter_code
_entity_poly.pdbx_strand_id
1 'polypeptide(L)'
;MTSLSHYYTSFLAVATLAILIGSCQSGQENDPRIAEGKRLAGQHCGSCHLVPAPELLDKETWTKHVLPAMASNLGLEVYPDGLYYAGPKAAISFDNWQKLIAYYQTLAPETLNPADKPKPVVDGWAMFSLEKPQADTTQTAMTTMVAMDTIGHQLYTSDALRSDVTRWDEYLKPTLFRQFNSATVDAQFFRDERGRERGLFTTLGTMQAADIARGELISLAVNGKSRPDSSTIATQLPRPLKSVPVDINKDGLTDWVVCGFGHNAGGLYWMKQQLNHQFTKVPIKEAPGASQAITGDFNNDGWPDLMVLFAHADEGIWLFLNDKKGGFTEKNLLRFPSVYGSTSFELVDFNKDGKLDILYTCGDNSDYSKILKPYHGLYIYLNQGGFAYKQAYFYPINGCTKAIATDFDKDGDLDIATIAFFADFKTNPAESFLFFEQQKPLQFQPHAVPVSTYGRWICMDVNDIDQDGDADIVLGNFSKTFVIQQGLKPTWGTNLPFIVLRNKTR
;
A
#
# COMPACT_ATOMS: atom_id res chain seq x y z
N MET A 1 -64.01 -27.49 -39.11
CA MET A 1 -63.45 -26.14 -39.39
C MET A 1 -61.96 -26.22 -39.05
N THR A 2 -61.14 -26.69 -39.99
CA THR A 2 -60.21 -25.87 -40.80
C THR A 2 -59.12 -25.23 -39.92
N SER A 3 -57.97 -25.90 -39.73
CA SER A 3 -56.72 -25.75 -40.52
C SER A 3 -55.71 -24.90 -39.73
N LEU A 4 -54.39 -25.08 -39.69
CA LEU A 4 -53.44 -25.70 -40.62
C LEU A 4 -52.05 -25.80 -39.92
N SER A 5 -51.30 -26.87 -40.24
CA SER A 5 -49.83 -27.01 -40.36
C SER A 5 -48.90 -26.49 -39.25
N HIS A 6 -48.22 -27.39 -38.52
CA HIS A 6 -46.90 -27.99 -38.82
C HIS A 6 -45.71 -27.03 -38.65
N TYR A 7 -44.87 -27.29 -37.64
CA TYR A 7 -43.44 -27.56 -37.85
C TYR A 7 -42.95 -28.54 -36.76
N TYR A 8 -42.51 -29.70 -37.23
CA TYR A 8 -41.78 -30.74 -36.52
C TYR A 8 -40.28 -30.41 -36.48
N THR A 9 -39.54 -31.15 -35.63
CA THR A 9 -38.07 -31.37 -35.63
C THR A 9 -37.25 -30.23 -34.98
N SER A 10 -36.33 -30.43 -34.03
CA SER A 10 -35.60 -31.59 -33.54
C SER A 10 -35.14 -31.32 -32.10
N PHE A 11 -35.53 -32.13 -31.12
CA PHE A 11 -34.81 -32.24 -29.86
C PHE A 11 -33.76 -33.35 -30.05
N LEU A 12 -32.55 -32.96 -30.45
CA LEU A 12 -31.39 -33.84 -30.39
C LEU A 12 -30.27 -33.12 -29.62
N ALA A 13 -29.62 -33.91 -28.78
CA ALA A 13 -28.61 -33.54 -27.81
C ALA A 13 -27.54 -32.57 -28.33
N VAL A 14 -27.26 -31.54 -27.52
CA VAL A 14 -25.91 -30.96 -27.39
C VAL A 14 -25.60 -30.92 -25.90
N ALA A 15 -25.32 -32.10 -25.35
CA ALA A 15 -24.51 -32.23 -24.15
C ALA A 15 -23.10 -32.53 -24.63
N THR A 16 -22.26 -31.49 -24.83
CA THR A 16 -20.80 -31.62 -24.79
C THR A 16 -20.11 -30.26 -24.83
N LEU A 17 -18.96 -30.21 -24.15
CA LEU A 17 -17.92 -29.18 -24.16
C LEU A 17 -18.04 -28.00 -23.16
N ALA A 18 -18.09 -28.34 -21.88
CA ALA A 18 -17.60 -27.46 -20.81
C ALA A 18 -16.78 -28.26 -19.77
N ILE A 19 -15.91 -29.17 -20.22
CA ILE A 19 -14.91 -29.81 -19.34
C ILE A 19 -13.70 -30.12 -20.23
N LEU A 20 -12.65 -29.31 -20.17
CA LEU A 20 -11.29 -29.70 -20.61
C LEU A 20 -10.16 -28.77 -20.17
N ILE A 21 -10.42 -27.74 -19.36
CA ILE A 21 -9.34 -26.89 -18.81
C ILE A 21 -8.90 -27.33 -17.39
N GLY A 22 -9.78 -28.00 -16.63
CA GLY A 22 -9.43 -28.52 -15.30
C GLY A 22 -8.71 -29.88 -15.27
N SER A 23 -8.72 -30.64 -16.37
CA SER A 23 -8.23 -32.04 -16.39
C SER A 23 -6.71 -32.17 -16.51
N CYS A 24 -6.02 -31.19 -17.09
CA CYS A 24 -4.56 -31.26 -17.25
C CYS A 24 -3.83 -30.83 -15.96
N GLN A 25 -4.32 -29.80 -15.27
CA GLN A 25 -3.76 -29.38 -13.97
C GLN A 25 -3.97 -30.45 -12.89
N SER A 26 -5.17 -31.06 -12.82
CA SER A 26 -5.44 -32.14 -11.86
C SER A 26 -4.58 -33.39 -12.11
N GLY A 27 -4.14 -33.62 -13.35
CA GLY A 27 -3.24 -34.74 -13.70
C GLY A 27 -1.79 -34.49 -13.24
N GLN A 28 -1.33 -33.24 -13.29
CA GLN A 28 0.02 -32.85 -12.88
C GLN A 28 0.19 -32.71 -11.37
N GLU A 29 -0.84 -32.29 -10.64
CA GLU A 29 -0.81 -32.26 -9.16
C GLU A 29 -0.69 -33.66 -8.53
N ASN A 30 -1.10 -34.71 -9.25
CA ASN A 30 -1.01 -36.10 -8.79
C ASN A 30 0.39 -36.73 -9.00
N ASP A 31 1.34 -36.03 -9.63
CA ASP A 31 2.73 -36.48 -9.70
C ASP A 31 3.34 -36.45 -8.28
N PRO A 32 3.86 -37.58 -7.75
CA PRO A 32 4.46 -37.64 -6.42
C PRO A 32 5.56 -36.60 -6.18
N ARG A 33 6.32 -36.24 -7.22
CA ARG A 33 7.36 -35.21 -7.14
C ARG A 33 6.77 -33.83 -6.90
N ILE A 34 5.66 -33.51 -7.56
CA ILE A 34 4.96 -32.23 -7.47
C ILE A 34 4.23 -32.11 -6.14
N ALA A 35 3.55 -33.17 -5.70
CA ALA A 35 2.91 -33.23 -4.39
C ALA A 35 3.92 -33.03 -3.24
N GLU A 36 5.09 -33.67 -3.34
CA GLU A 36 6.18 -33.48 -2.37
C GLU A 36 6.75 -32.06 -2.43
N GLY A 37 6.90 -31.48 -3.64
CA GLY A 37 7.30 -30.08 -3.81
C GLY A 37 6.34 -29.10 -3.15
N LYS A 38 5.03 -29.31 -3.27
CA LYS A 38 3.98 -28.53 -2.59
C LYS A 38 4.12 -28.61 -1.07
N ARG A 39 4.35 -29.82 -0.53
CA ARG A 39 4.59 -30.05 0.90
C ARG A 39 5.83 -29.30 1.39
N LEU A 40 6.93 -29.35 0.64
CA LEU A 40 8.18 -28.66 0.95
C LEU A 40 8.02 -27.13 0.89
N ALA A 41 7.29 -26.60 -0.09
CA ALA A 41 6.94 -25.17 -0.11
C ALA A 41 6.14 -24.77 1.14
N GLY A 42 5.19 -25.60 1.57
CA GLY A 42 4.48 -25.41 2.83
C GLY A 42 5.39 -25.36 4.05
N GLN A 43 6.39 -26.24 4.11
CA GLN A 43 7.32 -26.32 5.24
C GLN A 43 8.32 -25.17 5.29
N HIS A 44 8.88 -24.78 4.14
CA HIS A 44 9.97 -23.81 4.08
C HIS A 44 9.52 -22.38 3.81
N CYS A 45 8.45 -22.17 3.02
CA CYS A 45 7.89 -20.84 2.79
C CYS A 45 6.90 -20.47 3.92
N GLY A 46 6.09 -21.43 4.36
CA GLY A 46 5.03 -21.24 5.35
C GLY A 46 5.52 -20.91 6.76
N SER A 47 6.82 -21.08 7.03
CA SER A 47 7.43 -20.71 8.30
C SER A 47 7.61 -19.21 8.47
N CYS A 48 7.69 -18.46 7.37
CA CYS A 48 7.99 -17.02 7.38
C CYS A 48 6.78 -16.17 6.97
N HIS A 49 6.01 -16.61 5.98
CA HIS A 49 4.87 -15.87 5.45
C HIS A 49 3.83 -16.84 4.87
N LEU A 50 2.69 -16.32 4.42
CA LEU A 50 1.72 -17.13 3.70
C LEU A 50 2.36 -17.72 2.43
N VAL A 51 2.19 -19.02 2.19
CA VAL A 51 2.80 -19.73 1.06
C VAL A 51 2.19 -19.20 -0.24
N PRO A 52 2.97 -18.58 -1.15
CA PRO A 52 2.43 -18.11 -2.41
C PRO A 52 2.12 -19.29 -3.32
N ALA A 53 0.93 -19.29 -3.92
CA ALA A 53 0.54 -20.33 -4.87
C ALA A 53 1.24 -20.13 -6.23
N PRO A 54 1.57 -21.20 -6.99
CA PRO A 54 2.26 -21.10 -8.27
C PRO A 54 1.57 -20.19 -9.29
N GLU A 55 0.24 -20.16 -9.30
CA GLU A 55 -0.57 -19.36 -10.21
C GLU A 55 -0.47 -17.85 -10.00
N LEU A 56 0.13 -17.39 -8.89
CA LEU A 56 0.27 -15.97 -8.61
C LEU A 56 1.35 -15.28 -9.45
N LEU A 57 2.29 -16.02 -10.04
CA LEU A 57 3.32 -15.46 -10.92
C LEU A 57 3.49 -16.34 -12.15
N ASP A 58 3.98 -15.74 -13.25
CA ASP A 58 4.38 -16.53 -14.39
C ASP A 58 5.65 -17.37 -14.11
N LYS A 59 5.81 -18.42 -14.91
CA LYS A 59 6.89 -19.40 -14.78
C LYS A 59 8.27 -18.76 -14.91
N GLU A 60 8.43 -17.77 -15.78
CA GLU A 60 9.69 -17.07 -15.95
C GLU A 60 10.07 -16.32 -14.66
N THR A 61 9.13 -15.60 -14.08
CA THR A 61 9.31 -14.81 -12.86
C THR A 61 9.63 -15.70 -11.67
N TRP A 62 8.93 -16.82 -11.52
CA TRP A 62 9.26 -17.83 -10.51
C TRP A 62 10.70 -18.32 -10.66
N THR A 63 11.08 -18.75 -11.86
CA THR A 63 12.34 -19.46 -12.09
C THR A 63 13.56 -18.56 -12.12
N LYS A 64 13.44 -17.36 -12.68
CA LYS A 64 14.56 -16.45 -12.86
C LYS A 64 14.74 -15.46 -11.72
N HIS A 65 13.73 -15.26 -10.88
CA HIS A 65 13.77 -14.22 -9.85
C HIS A 65 13.42 -14.72 -8.45
N VAL A 66 12.21 -15.27 -8.26
CA VAL A 66 11.72 -15.60 -6.90
C VAL A 66 12.42 -16.84 -6.31
N LEU A 67 12.52 -17.93 -7.06
CA LEU A 67 13.19 -19.15 -6.59
C LEU A 67 14.68 -18.92 -6.28
N PRO A 68 15.46 -18.18 -7.12
CA PRO A 68 16.83 -17.78 -6.77
C PRO A 68 16.95 -16.98 -5.46
N ALA A 69 16.07 -16.00 -5.24
CA ALA A 69 16.06 -15.21 -4.01
C ALA A 69 15.76 -16.10 -2.79
N MET A 70 14.76 -16.98 -2.92
CA MET A 70 14.40 -17.93 -1.86
C MET A 70 15.49 -18.96 -1.57
N ALA A 71 16.19 -19.44 -2.60
CA ALA A 71 17.29 -20.39 -2.43
C ALA A 71 18.37 -19.82 -1.51
N SER A 72 18.70 -18.54 -1.70
CA SER A 72 19.67 -17.81 -0.87
C SER A 72 19.21 -17.74 0.60
N ASN A 73 17.91 -17.48 0.84
CA ASN A 73 17.33 -17.45 2.18
C ASN A 73 17.32 -18.82 2.87
N LEU A 74 17.31 -19.92 2.11
CA LEU A 74 17.43 -21.28 2.62
C LEU A 74 18.89 -21.76 2.72
N GLY A 75 19.86 -20.88 2.46
CA GLY A 75 21.29 -21.15 2.56
C GLY A 75 21.88 -21.95 1.40
N LEU A 76 21.23 -21.95 0.23
CA LEU A 76 21.80 -22.50 -1.00
C LEU A 76 22.64 -21.45 -1.71
N GLU A 77 23.73 -21.91 -2.32
CA GLU A 77 24.49 -21.09 -3.27
C GLU A 77 23.79 -21.10 -4.63
N VAL A 78 23.65 -19.91 -5.22
CA VAL A 78 23.02 -19.72 -6.53
C VAL A 78 24.09 -19.37 -7.54
N TYR A 79 24.19 -20.18 -8.59
CA TYR A 79 25.11 -20.00 -9.71
C TYR A 79 24.33 -19.52 -10.95
N PRO A 80 25.02 -18.97 -11.96
CA PRO A 80 24.38 -18.60 -13.24
C PRO A 80 23.55 -19.74 -13.83
N ASP A 81 22.57 -19.37 -14.67
CA ASP A 81 21.69 -20.30 -15.39
C ASP A 81 20.80 -21.20 -14.50
N GLY A 82 20.55 -20.77 -13.25
CA GLY A 82 19.65 -21.49 -12.34
C GLY A 82 20.26 -22.76 -11.76
N LEU A 83 21.58 -22.80 -11.65
CA LEU A 83 22.30 -23.86 -10.96
C LEU A 83 22.35 -23.58 -9.45
N TYR A 84 22.14 -24.60 -8.63
CA TYR A 84 22.09 -24.49 -7.18
C TYR A 84 23.01 -25.49 -6.51
N TYR A 85 23.62 -25.10 -5.39
CA TYR A 85 24.37 -26.00 -4.53
C TYR A 85 23.86 -25.91 -3.09
N ALA A 86 23.49 -27.05 -2.52
CA ALA A 86 23.08 -27.16 -1.13
C ALA A 86 24.27 -27.64 -0.29
N GLY A 87 24.93 -26.71 0.40
CA GLY A 87 26.02 -27.02 1.32
C GLY A 87 25.52 -27.64 2.64
N PRO A 88 26.43 -28.06 3.53
CA PRO A 88 26.08 -28.72 4.80
C PRO A 88 25.20 -27.91 5.76
N LYS A 89 25.12 -26.58 5.56
CA LYS A 89 24.34 -25.65 6.39
C LYS A 89 22.99 -25.27 5.75
N ALA A 90 22.69 -25.75 4.55
CA ALA A 90 21.44 -25.43 3.87
C ALA A 90 20.25 -26.00 4.65
N ALA A 91 19.17 -25.23 4.74
CA ALA A 91 17.94 -25.63 5.43
C ALA A 91 17.14 -26.70 4.66
N ILE A 92 17.48 -26.91 3.39
CA ILE A 92 16.86 -27.90 2.50
C ILE A 92 17.95 -28.62 1.69
N SER A 93 17.79 -29.92 1.48
CA SER A 93 18.68 -30.70 0.63
C SER A 93 18.50 -30.34 -0.84
N PHE A 94 19.53 -30.59 -1.65
CA PHE A 94 19.44 -30.34 -3.10
C PHE A 94 18.29 -31.11 -3.76
N ASP A 95 18.09 -32.39 -3.40
CA ASP A 95 16.99 -33.20 -3.93
C ASP A 95 15.61 -32.61 -3.59
N ASN A 96 15.41 -32.17 -2.35
CA ASN A 96 14.16 -31.54 -1.95
C ASN A 96 13.96 -30.17 -2.62
N TRP A 97 15.04 -29.40 -2.79
CA TRP A 97 14.99 -28.15 -3.55
C TRP A 97 14.53 -28.37 -5.00
N GLN A 98 15.02 -29.42 -5.66
CA GLN A 98 14.60 -29.77 -7.03
C GLN A 98 13.13 -30.21 -7.14
N LYS A 99 12.54 -30.75 -6.07
CA LYS A 99 11.09 -31.06 -6.01
C LYS A 99 10.26 -29.80 -5.80
N LEU A 100 10.72 -28.90 -4.93
CA LEU A 100 10.10 -27.60 -4.71
C LEU A 100 10.11 -26.76 -6.00
N ILE A 101 11.25 -26.69 -6.70
CA ILE A 101 11.34 -26.03 -8.00
C ILE A 101 10.33 -26.64 -8.98
N ALA A 102 10.26 -27.98 -9.06
CA ALA A 102 9.36 -28.65 -9.98
C ALA A 102 7.89 -28.29 -9.74
N TYR A 103 7.47 -28.14 -8.48
CA TYR A 103 6.12 -27.70 -8.13
C TYR A 103 5.76 -26.34 -8.77
N TYR A 104 6.59 -25.31 -8.54
CA TYR A 104 6.35 -23.99 -9.14
C TYR A 104 6.53 -24.00 -10.65
N GLN A 105 7.59 -24.63 -11.17
CA GLN A 105 7.86 -24.69 -12.61
C GLN A 105 6.78 -25.41 -13.42
N THR A 106 6.12 -26.39 -12.84
CA THR A 106 5.11 -27.19 -13.53
C THR A 106 3.75 -26.49 -13.49
N LEU A 107 3.37 -25.94 -12.34
CA LEU A 107 2.03 -25.42 -12.11
C LEU A 107 1.88 -23.92 -12.37
N ALA A 108 2.96 -23.15 -12.37
CA ALA A 108 2.90 -21.74 -12.73
C ALA A 108 2.50 -21.56 -14.22
N PRO A 109 1.62 -20.60 -14.53
CA PRO A 109 1.24 -20.30 -15.90
C PRO A 109 2.41 -19.71 -16.68
N GLU A 110 2.36 -19.80 -18.02
CA GLU A 110 3.37 -19.15 -18.88
C GLU A 110 3.25 -17.62 -18.85
N THR A 111 2.04 -17.10 -18.69
CA THR A 111 1.75 -15.66 -18.59
C THR A 111 0.57 -15.45 -17.65
N LEU A 112 0.55 -14.32 -16.95
CA LEU A 112 -0.62 -13.89 -16.18
C LEU A 112 -1.61 -13.17 -17.09
N ASN A 113 -2.86 -13.65 -17.12
CA ASN A 113 -3.92 -12.95 -17.82
C ASN A 113 -4.32 -11.70 -17.01
N PRO A 114 -4.57 -10.55 -17.66
CA PRO A 114 -5.16 -9.39 -17.00
C PRO A 114 -6.50 -9.76 -16.34
N ALA A 115 -6.81 -9.12 -15.21
CA ALA A 115 -8.10 -9.30 -14.55
C ALA A 115 -9.20 -8.55 -15.31
N ASP A 116 -10.39 -9.16 -15.33
CA ASP A 116 -11.59 -8.50 -15.83
C ASP A 116 -12.01 -7.39 -14.87
N LYS A 117 -12.27 -6.20 -15.42
CA LYS A 117 -12.77 -5.05 -14.65
C LYS A 117 -14.28 -5.23 -14.41
N PRO A 118 -14.76 -5.20 -13.15
CA PRO A 118 -16.20 -5.32 -12.86
C PRO A 118 -17.06 -4.25 -13.54
N LYS A 119 -16.48 -3.06 -13.72
CA LYS A 119 -17.08 -1.90 -14.39
C LYS A 119 -16.05 -1.25 -15.31
N PRO A 120 -16.44 -0.81 -16.51
CA PRO A 120 -15.55 -0.04 -17.37
C PRO A 120 -15.30 1.35 -16.79
N VAL A 121 -14.10 1.87 -17.00
CA VAL A 121 -13.73 3.23 -16.65
C VAL A 121 -14.37 4.21 -17.63
N VAL A 122 -14.91 5.32 -17.12
CA VAL A 122 -15.45 6.42 -17.91
C VAL A 122 -14.46 7.56 -17.92
N ASP A 123 -14.13 8.09 -19.10
CA ASP A 123 -13.26 9.26 -19.20
C ASP A 123 -14.01 10.53 -18.78
N GLY A 124 -13.41 11.34 -17.92
CA GLY A 124 -14.03 12.57 -17.46
C GLY A 124 -13.36 13.15 -16.23
N TRP A 125 -13.68 14.41 -15.94
CA TRP A 125 -13.17 15.11 -14.77
C TRP A 125 -13.92 14.76 -13.48
N ALA A 126 -15.02 14.00 -13.55
CA ALA A 126 -16.01 13.91 -12.47
C ALA A 126 -16.38 15.32 -11.98
N MET A 127 -16.24 15.62 -10.68
CA MET A 127 -16.42 16.95 -10.09
C MET A 127 -15.14 17.79 -10.02
N PHE A 128 -13.99 17.27 -10.44
CA PHE A 128 -12.71 17.92 -10.19
C PHE A 128 -12.32 18.94 -11.27
N SER A 129 -11.53 19.92 -10.87
CA SER A 129 -10.77 20.80 -11.75
C SER A 129 -9.29 20.78 -11.37
N LEU A 130 -8.41 21.10 -12.30
CA LEU A 130 -6.96 20.98 -12.09
C LEU A 130 -6.32 22.33 -11.71
N GLU A 131 -5.59 22.33 -10.60
CA GLU A 131 -4.62 23.36 -10.25
C GLU A 131 -3.20 22.78 -10.17
N LYS A 132 -2.21 23.61 -10.46
CA LYS A 132 -0.80 23.21 -10.46
C LYS A 132 0.11 24.36 -10.04
N PRO A 133 1.19 24.08 -9.30
CA PRO A 133 2.23 25.07 -9.07
C PRO A 133 2.93 25.45 -10.39
N GLN A 134 3.69 26.54 -10.34
CA GLN A 134 4.64 26.83 -11.41
C GLN A 134 5.73 25.76 -11.43
N ALA A 135 5.92 25.10 -12.58
CA ALA A 135 6.96 24.10 -12.74
C ALA A 135 8.35 24.74 -12.72
N ASP A 136 9.29 24.15 -11.97
CA ASP A 136 10.72 24.45 -12.05
C ASP A 136 11.38 23.43 -12.98
N THR A 137 11.68 23.86 -14.22
CA THR A 137 12.27 22.99 -15.24
C THR A 137 13.70 22.55 -14.91
N THR A 138 14.36 23.18 -13.94
CA THR A 138 15.71 22.81 -13.49
C THR A 138 15.70 21.63 -12.51
N GLN A 139 14.53 21.27 -11.96
CA GLN A 139 14.38 20.28 -10.92
C GLN A 139 13.54 19.09 -11.38
N THR A 140 13.99 17.88 -11.07
CA THR A 140 13.18 16.68 -11.25
C THR A 140 12.32 16.48 -10.00
N ALA A 141 11.00 16.32 -10.18
CA ALA A 141 10.06 16.00 -9.12
C ALA A 141 10.28 14.58 -8.61
N MET A 142 10.64 14.46 -7.34
CA MET A 142 10.81 13.19 -6.62
C MET A 142 10.06 13.27 -5.28
N THR A 143 8.80 13.71 -5.35
CA THR A 143 7.96 13.98 -4.18
C THR A 143 7.68 12.71 -3.39
N THR A 144 7.96 12.76 -2.09
CA THR A 144 7.84 11.63 -1.15
C THR A 144 6.74 11.82 -0.13
N MET A 145 6.27 13.05 0.04
CA MET A 145 5.16 13.42 0.90
C MET A 145 4.42 14.58 0.25
N VAL A 146 3.09 14.49 0.27
CA VAL A 146 2.16 15.63 0.23
C VAL A 146 1.38 15.54 1.54
N ALA A 147 1.27 16.64 2.27
CA ALA A 147 0.61 16.64 3.58
C ALA A 147 -0.10 17.98 3.80
N MET A 148 -1.37 17.91 4.16
CA MET A 148 -2.20 19.07 4.48
C MET A 148 -2.30 19.25 5.98
N ASP A 149 -1.87 20.42 6.45
CA ASP A 149 -2.03 20.82 7.84
C ASP A 149 -3.50 21.13 8.11
N THR A 150 -4.18 20.23 8.83
CA THR A 150 -5.59 20.35 9.21
C THR A 150 -5.86 21.47 10.22
N ILE A 151 -4.81 22.07 10.80
CA ILE A 151 -4.93 23.13 11.81
C ILE A 151 -4.61 24.49 11.19
N GLY A 152 -3.47 24.57 10.50
CA GLY A 152 -3.01 25.79 9.85
C GLY A 152 -3.53 26.00 8.42
N HIS A 153 -4.17 24.99 7.83
CA HIS A 153 -4.65 24.96 6.45
C HIS A 153 -3.51 25.31 5.46
N GLN A 154 -2.39 24.61 5.57
CA GLN A 154 -1.21 24.79 4.73
C GLN A 154 -0.82 23.48 4.07
N LEU A 155 -0.42 23.54 2.80
CA LEU A 155 0.10 22.39 2.08
C LEU A 155 1.62 22.29 2.25
N TYR A 156 2.09 21.08 2.52
CA TYR A 156 3.50 20.74 2.62
C TYR A 156 3.87 19.62 1.64
N THR A 157 5.06 19.70 1.05
CA THR A 157 5.62 18.60 0.25
C THR A 157 7.06 18.30 0.63
N SER A 158 7.51 17.06 0.46
CA SER A 158 8.92 16.70 0.60
C SER A 158 9.49 16.06 -0.66
N ASP A 159 10.76 16.31 -0.97
CA ASP A 159 11.46 15.76 -2.14
C ASP A 159 12.62 14.83 -1.76
N ALA A 160 12.72 13.68 -2.44
CA ALA A 160 13.71 12.65 -2.15
C ALA A 160 15.16 13.05 -2.44
N LEU A 161 15.39 13.91 -3.43
CA LEU A 161 16.74 14.30 -3.83
C LEU A 161 17.29 15.41 -2.94
N ARG A 162 16.42 16.32 -2.51
CA ARG A 162 16.80 17.50 -1.73
C ARG A 162 16.63 17.31 -0.23
N SER A 163 15.80 16.35 0.18
CA SER A 163 15.41 16.15 1.58
C SER A 163 14.83 17.43 2.21
N ASP A 164 14.19 18.27 1.39
CA ASP A 164 13.50 19.45 1.86
C ASP A 164 12.04 19.16 2.15
N VAL A 165 11.46 19.97 3.04
CA VAL A 165 10.03 20.17 3.20
C VAL A 165 9.76 21.59 2.72
N THR A 166 8.88 21.70 1.72
CA THR A 166 8.42 22.96 1.12
C THR A 166 7.00 23.21 1.60
N ARG A 167 6.72 24.43 2.05
CA ARG A 167 5.35 24.91 2.33
C ARG A 167 4.82 25.66 1.13
N TRP A 168 3.54 25.51 0.83
CA TRP A 168 2.87 26.13 -0.30
C TRP A 168 1.76 27.05 0.18
N ASP A 169 1.71 28.26 -0.36
CA ASP A 169 0.61 29.20 -0.07
C ASP A 169 -0.65 28.87 -0.89
N GLU A 170 -1.72 29.65 -0.69
CA GLU A 170 -3.01 29.51 -1.39
C GLU A 170 -2.91 29.60 -2.93
N TYR A 171 -1.84 30.20 -3.46
CA TYR A 171 -1.56 30.31 -4.90
C TYR A 171 -0.53 29.28 -5.37
N LEU A 172 -0.25 28.27 -4.55
CA LEU A 172 0.75 27.23 -4.79
C LEU A 172 2.16 27.80 -5.07
N LYS A 173 2.54 28.89 -4.38
CA LYS A 173 3.92 29.40 -4.39
C LYS A 173 4.73 28.73 -3.28
N PRO A 174 5.93 28.22 -3.60
CA PRO A 174 6.75 27.50 -2.64
C PRO A 174 7.50 28.45 -1.69
N THR A 175 7.62 28.04 -0.43
CA THR A 175 8.59 28.56 0.53
C THR A 175 9.31 27.37 1.17
N LEU A 176 10.65 27.34 1.12
CA LEU A 176 11.42 26.32 1.84
C LEU A 176 11.10 26.43 3.34
N PHE A 177 10.52 25.37 3.91
CA PHE A 177 10.20 25.32 5.32
C PHE A 177 11.38 24.79 6.14
N ARG A 178 11.91 23.62 5.75
CA ARG A 178 13.06 22.98 6.41
C ARG A 178 13.78 22.02 5.48
N GLN A 179 15.09 21.88 5.65
CA GLN A 179 15.84 20.75 5.10
C GLN A 179 16.18 19.75 6.22
N PHE A 180 15.94 18.48 5.97
CA PHE A 180 16.22 17.35 6.87
C PHE A 180 17.43 16.54 6.37
N ASN A 181 17.88 15.58 7.17
CA ASN A 181 18.97 14.67 6.79
C ASN A 181 18.54 13.64 5.74
N SER A 182 17.24 13.41 5.59
CA SER A 182 16.65 12.52 4.60
C SER A 182 15.21 12.95 4.25
N ALA A 183 14.68 12.39 3.16
CA ALA A 183 13.33 12.65 2.69
C ALA A 183 12.27 12.39 3.76
N THR A 184 11.28 13.29 3.85
CA THR A 184 10.13 13.11 4.74
C THR A 184 9.03 12.35 3.99
N VAL A 185 8.40 11.39 4.63
CA VAL A 185 7.34 10.54 4.02
C VAL A 185 5.98 10.66 4.69
N ASP A 186 5.94 11.21 5.90
CA ASP A 186 4.73 11.41 6.68
C ASP A 186 4.88 12.62 7.61
N ALA A 187 3.79 13.35 7.83
CA ALA A 187 3.72 14.47 8.74
C ALA A 187 2.41 14.44 9.53
N GLN A 188 2.48 14.75 10.83
CA GLN A 188 1.34 14.83 11.73
C GLN A 188 1.29 16.23 12.35
N PHE A 189 0.15 16.91 12.23
CA PHE A 189 -0.04 18.27 12.75
C PHE A 189 -0.91 18.24 14.00
N PHE A 190 -0.49 18.93 15.06
CA PHE A 190 -1.14 18.90 16.36
C PHE A 190 -0.88 20.19 17.16
N ARG A 191 -1.64 20.40 18.23
CA ARG A 191 -1.34 21.43 19.23
C ARG A 191 -0.69 20.78 20.44
N ASP A 192 0.43 21.32 20.90
CA ASP A 192 1.07 20.86 22.13
C ASP A 192 0.30 21.31 23.39
N GLU A 193 0.74 20.88 24.56
CA GLU A 193 0.15 21.23 25.87
C GLU A 193 0.06 22.74 26.12
N ARG A 194 0.85 23.56 25.41
CA ARG A 194 0.84 25.03 25.50
C ARG A 194 -0.03 25.66 24.41
N GLY A 195 -0.77 24.87 23.65
CA GLY A 195 -1.61 25.29 22.53
C GLY A 195 -0.82 25.72 21.29
N ARG A 196 0.49 25.41 21.21
CA ARG A 196 1.31 25.79 20.05
C ARG A 196 1.15 24.76 18.95
N GLU A 197 0.99 25.24 17.72
CA GLU A 197 0.87 24.39 16.53
C GLU A 197 2.23 23.79 16.17
N ARG A 198 2.27 22.47 16.08
CA ARG A 198 3.46 21.69 15.79
C ARG A 198 3.19 20.70 14.65
N GLY A 199 4.23 20.40 13.90
CA GLY A 199 4.30 19.29 12.96
C GLY A 199 5.33 18.28 13.45
N LEU A 200 4.98 17.00 13.51
CA LEU A 200 5.93 15.89 13.60
C LEU A 200 6.21 15.38 12.19
N PHE A 201 7.48 15.33 11.80
CA PHE A 201 7.91 14.85 10.50
C PHE A 201 8.65 13.51 10.63
N THR A 202 8.19 12.50 9.90
CA THR A 202 8.79 11.16 9.81
C THR A 202 9.73 11.10 8.61
N THR A 203 11.02 10.92 8.86
CA THR A 203 12.06 10.91 7.81
C THR A 203 12.63 9.52 7.56
N LEU A 204 12.74 9.15 6.29
CA LEU A 204 12.96 7.77 5.84
C LEU A 204 14.37 7.23 6.14
N GLY A 205 15.38 8.10 6.18
CA GLY A 205 16.79 7.73 6.17
C GLY A 205 17.30 7.36 4.78
N THR A 206 16.77 6.29 4.16
CA THR A 206 17.20 5.82 2.83
C THR A 206 16.04 5.43 1.93
N MET A 207 16.05 5.86 0.65
CA MET A 207 15.02 5.51 -0.34
C MET A 207 14.98 4.02 -0.71
N GLN A 208 16.09 3.29 -0.58
CA GLN A 208 16.11 1.83 -0.75
C GLN A 208 15.73 1.13 0.56
N ALA A 209 14.95 0.05 0.47
CA ALA A 209 14.63 -0.81 1.60
C ALA A 209 15.90 -1.58 1.96
N ALA A 210 16.70 -1.00 2.83
CA ALA A 210 17.95 -1.56 3.33
C ALA A 210 17.89 -1.56 4.86
N ASP A 211 18.62 -2.49 5.48
CA ASP A 211 18.69 -2.65 6.94
C ASP A 211 19.62 -1.60 7.57
N ILE A 212 19.30 -0.32 7.32
CA ILE A 212 20.07 0.84 7.74
C ILE A 212 19.17 1.74 8.60
N ALA A 213 19.54 1.87 9.86
CA ALA A 213 18.86 2.70 10.84
C ALA A 213 19.31 4.17 10.74
N ARG A 214 18.72 4.93 9.79
CA ARG A 214 19.02 6.37 9.57
C ARG A 214 17.79 7.27 9.61
N GLY A 215 16.59 6.70 9.78
CA GLY A 215 15.38 7.50 9.89
C GLY A 215 15.28 8.25 11.22
N GLU A 216 14.51 9.32 11.21
CA GLU A 216 14.34 10.22 12.36
C GLU A 216 12.89 10.69 12.47
N LEU A 217 12.45 10.97 13.69
CA LEU A 217 11.21 11.69 14.00
C LEU A 217 11.57 13.03 14.62
N ILE A 218 11.14 14.12 13.98
CA ILE A 218 11.49 15.48 14.40
C ILE A 218 10.20 16.31 14.51
N SER A 219 9.97 16.91 15.67
CA SER A 219 8.86 17.84 15.91
C SER A 219 9.32 19.29 15.79
N LEU A 220 8.58 20.10 15.03
CA LEU A 220 8.87 21.52 14.77
C LEU A 220 7.61 22.36 15.01
N ALA A 221 7.79 23.60 15.48
CA ALA A 221 6.71 24.59 15.42
C ALA A 221 6.41 24.96 13.95
N VAL A 222 5.13 25.01 13.57
CA VAL A 222 4.70 25.31 12.19
C VAL A 222 4.29 26.78 11.99
N ASN A 223 3.95 27.50 13.06
CA ASN A 223 3.63 28.92 13.01
C ASN A 223 4.90 29.80 13.03
N GLY A 224 5.23 30.42 11.89
CA GLY A 224 6.52 31.07 11.61
C GLY A 224 6.88 32.35 12.38
N LYS A 225 6.64 32.44 13.70
CA LYS A 225 6.95 33.62 14.52
C LYS A 225 8.19 33.50 15.41
N SER A 226 8.90 32.38 15.43
CA SER A 226 10.15 32.24 16.20
C SER A 226 11.09 31.19 15.59
N ARG A 227 12.40 31.46 15.65
CA ARG A 227 13.50 30.55 15.25
C ARG A 227 13.27 29.13 15.81
N PRO A 228 13.63 28.04 15.08
CA PRO A 228 12.97 26.76 15.25
C PRO A 228 13.18 26.17 16.65
N ASP A 229 12.08 26.07 17.41
CA ASP A 229 11.93 25.20 18.58
C ASP A 229 11.77 23.75 18.08
N SER A 230 12.88 23.14 17.62
CA SER A 230 12.92 21.76 17.14
C SER A 230 13.18 20.79 18.29
N SER A 231 12.36 19.75 18.38
CA SER A 231 12.58 18.62 19.29
C SER A 231 12.79 17.33 18.51
N THR A 232 13.94 16.68 18.71
CA THR A 232 14.20 15.35 18.16
C THR A 232 13.55 14.31 19.06
N ILE A 233 12.56 13.58 18.51
CA ILE A 233 11.82 12.55 19.24
C ILE A 233 12.60 11.24 19.22
N ALA A 234 13.08 10.85 18.04
CA ALA A 234 13.85 9.63 17.85
C ALA A 234 14.77 9.73 16.64
N THR A 235 15.89 9.00 16.70
CA THR A 235 16.85 8.86 15.60
C THR A 235 17.22 7.38 15.46
N GLN A 236 17.96 7.05 14.39
CA GLN A 236 18.40 5.68 14.12
C GLN A 236 17.22 4.70 14.04
N LEU A 237 16.18 5.12 13.32
CA LEU A 237 15.02 4.29 13.05
C LEU A 237 15.20 3.51 11.75
N PRO A 238 14.78 2.22 11.70
CA PRO A 238 14.92 1.39 10.51
C PRO A 238 13.84 1.76 9.49
N ARG A 239 14.15 2.77 8.65
CA ARG A 239 13.29 3.23 7.54
C ARG A 239 11.83 3.47 7.97
N PRO A 240 11.56 4.47 8.83
CA PRO A 240 10.20 4.73 9.29
C PRO A 240 9.34 5.29 8.13
N LEU A 241 8.12 4.78 8.00
CA LEU A 241 7.17 5.19 6.95
C LEU A 241 6.01 6.02 7.47
N LYS A 242 5.59 5.79 8.71
CA LYS A 242 4.48 6.52 9.34
C LYS A 242 4.68 6.59 10.84
N SER A 243 4.26 7.70 11.44
CA SER A 243 4.17 7.85 12.89
C SER A 243 2.78 8.33 13.28
N VAL A 244 2.18 7.73 14.32
CA VAL A 244 0.84 8.10 14.79
C VAL A 244 0.85 8.41 16.29
N PRO A 245 0.10 9.42 16.75
CA PRO A 245 0.03 9.77 18.16
C PRO A 245 -0.85 8.77 18.92
N VAL A 246 -0.46 8.42 20.13
CA VAL A 246 -1.24 7.55 21.03
C VAL A 246 -0.72 7.67 22.48
N ASP A 247 -1.60 7.56 23.48
CA ASP A 247 -1.21 7.42 24.88
C ASP A 247 -1.43 5.96 25.33
N ILE A 248 -0.45 5.10 25.05
CA ILE A 248 -0.58 3.64 25.22
C ILE A 248 -0.79 3.26 26.69
N ASN A 249 -0.17 3.98 27.61
CA ASN A 249 -0.19 3.70 29.04
C ASN A 249 -1.10 4.61 29.87
N LYS A 250 -1.86 5.50 29.22
CA LYS A 250 -2.79 6.44 29.86
C LYS A 250 -2.14 7.34 30.92
N ASP A 251 -0.91 7.77 30.70
CA ASP A 251 -0.24 8.69 31.62
C ASP A 251 -0.51 10.17 31.31
N GLY A 252 -1.28 10.44 30.25
CA GLY A 252 -1.66 11.79 29.81
C GLY A 252 -0.62 12.45 28.92
N LEU A 253 0.49 11.78 28.61
CA LEU A 253 1.51 12.25 27.68
C LEU A 253 1.22 11.77 26.25
N THR A 254 1.68 12.53 25.26
CA THR A 254 1.53 12.12 23.84
C THR A 254 2.73 11.29 23.42
N ASP A 255 2.54 9.98 23.31
CA ASP A 255 3.52 9.08 22.71
C ASP A 255 3.33 8.93 21.20
N TRP A 256 4.28 8.23 20.58
CA TRP A 256 4.22 7.95 19.15
C TRP A 256 4.44 6.47 18.86
N VAL A 257 3.59 5.89 18.02
CA VAL A 257 3.85 4.60 17.39
C VAL A 257 4.50 4.85 16.03
N VAL A 258 5.64 4.22 15.80
CA VAL A 258 6.44 4.37 14.58
C VAL A 258 6.50 3.05 13.83
N CYS A 259 6.09 3.09 12.57
CA CYS A 259 6.18 1.98 11.62
C CYS A 259 7.55 1.99 10.94
N GLY A 260 8.49 1.17 11.43
CA GLY A 260 9.81 0.97 10.83
C GLY A 260 9.78 -0.16 9.79
N PHE A 261 9.85 0.16 8.51
CA PHE A 261 9.68 -0.81 7.43
C PHE A 261 10.84 -1.81 7.39
N GLY A 262 12.09 -1.36 7.29
CA GLY A 262 13.23 -2.29 7.16
C GLY A 262 13.19 -3.18 5.92
N HIS A 263 14.21 -4.00 5.69
CA HIS A 263 14.13 -5.08 4.70
C HIS A 263 14.07 -6.44 5.41
N ASN A 264 15.13 -6.78 6.15
CA ASN A 264 15.15 -7.92 7.07
C ASN A 264 15.07 -7.48 8.54
N ALA A 265 15.39 -6.20 8.83
CA ALA A 265 15.37 -5.61 10.16
C ALA A 265 14.46 -4.37 10.19
N GLY A 266 13.38 -4.44 10.95
CA GLY A 266 12.37 -3.41 11.10
C GLY A 266 11.44 -3.75 12.26
N GLY A 267 10.41 -2.95 12.46
CA GLY A 267 9.47 -3.20 13.55
C GLY A 267 8.46 -2.10 13.79
N LEU A 268 7.57 -2.41 14.72
CA LEU A 268 6.62 -1.49 15.31
C LEU A 268 7.17 -1.02 16.65
N TYR A 269 7.36 0.28 16.80
CA TYR A 269 8.03 0.87 17.95
C TYR A 269 7.14 1.89 18.65
N TRP A 270 7.09 1.82 19.98
CA TRP A 270 6.52 2.85 20.83
C TRP A 270 7.62 3.81 21.28
N MET A 271 7.55 5.07 20.85
CA MET A 271 8.35 6.16 21.39
C MET A 271 7.61 6.72 22.60
N LYS A 272 7.92 6.16 23.77
CA LYS A 272 7.29 6.53 25.04
C LYS A 272 7.86 7.83 25.57
N GLN A 273 7.02 8.86 25.65
CA GLN A 273 7.35 10.12 26.30
C GLN A 273 7.54 9.89 27.81
N GLN A 274 8.58 10.49 28.35
CA GLN A 274 8.88 10.52 29.78
C GLN A 274 8.48 11.89 30.34
N LEU A 275 8.30 11.98 31.67
CA LEU A 275 7.97 13.24 32.36
C LEU A 275 8.99 14.37 32.12
N ASN A 276 10.23 14.03 31.75
CA ASN A 276 11.26 15.00 31.38
C ASN A 276 11.23 15.40 29.89
N HIS A 277 10.17 15.03 29.17
CA HIS A 277 9.96 15.21 27.72
C HIS A 277 10.98 14.50 26.81
N GLN A 278 11.79 13.60 27.35
CA GLN A 278 12.60 12.67 26.54
C GLN A 278 11.76 11.47 26.12
N PHE A 279 12.22 10.75 25.10
CA PHE A 279 11.52 9.57 24.58
C PHE A 279 12.37 8.32 24.75
N THR A 280 11.72 7.23 25.14
CA THR A 280 12.32 5.89 25.17
C THR A 280 11.69 5.03 24.09
N LYS A 281 12.52 4.38 23.27
CA LYS A 281 12.05 3.42 22.27
C LYS A 281 11.76 2.08 22.95
N VAL A 282 10.50 1.65 22.90
CA VAL A 282 10.03 0.33 23.36
C VAL A 282 9.56 -0.46 22.13
N PRO A 283 10.12 -1.65 21.84
CA PRO A 283 9.64 -2.47 20.74
C PRO A 283 8.27 -3.08 21.09
N ILE A 284 7.29 -2.90 20.21
CA ILE A 284 6.00 -3.62 20.26
C ILE A 284 6.15 -4.95 19.51
N LYS A 285 6.74 -4.89 18.31
CA LYS A 285 7.06 -6.08 17.49
C LYS A 285 8.30 -5.81 16.63
N GLU A 286 9.28 -6.71 16.69
CA GLU A 286 10.47 -6.66 15.84
C GLU A 286 10.24 -7.59 14.63
N ALA A 287 9.66 -7.04 13.58
CA ALA A 287 9.42 -7.72 12.30
C ALA A 287 9.45 -6.68 11.17
N PRO A 288 10.04 -7.00 10.01
CA PRO A 288 10.07 -6.08 8.88
C PRO A 288 8.67 -5.85 8.31
N GLY A 289 8.50 -4.76 7.58
CA GLY A 289 7.30 -4.45 6.80
C GLY A 289 6.29 -3.54 7.48
N ALA A 290 6.48 -3.16 8.75
CA ALA A 290 5.57 -2.20 9.40
C ALA A 290 5.53 -0.89 8.60
N SER A 291 4.38 -0.57 8.02
CA SER A 291 4.26 0.50 7.01
C SER A 291 3.19 1.55 7.35
N GLN A 292 2.12 1.13 8.01
CA GLN A 292 1.02 2.00 8.41
C GLN A 292 0.41 1.49 9.71
N ALA A 293 0.03 2.40 10.60
CA ALA A 293 -0.72 2.12 11.82
C ALA A 293 -1.93 3.06 11.93
N ILE A 294 -3.00 2.57 12.54
CA ILE A 294 -4.18 3.32 12.96
C ILE A 294 -4.42 2.98 14.43
N THR A 295 -4.68 4.01 15.25
CA THR A 295 -4.93 3.90 16.69
C THR A 295 -6.43 4.02 16.96
N GLY A 296 -6.94 3.31 17.96
CA GLY A 296 -8.36 3.37 18.35
C GLY A 296 -8.68 2.40 19.48
N ASP A 297 -9.85 2.53 20.12
CA ASP A 297 -10.34 1.54 21.10
C ASP A 297 -11.20 0.49 20.35
N PHE A 298 -10.55 -0.54 19.78
CA PHE A 298 -11.22 -1.47 18.87
C PHE A 298 -12.03 -2.52 19.62
N ASN A 299 -11.75 -2.75 20.90
CA ASN A 299 -12.48 -3.70 21.75
C ASN A 299 -13.45 -3.02 22.75
N ASN A 300 -13.55 -1.69 22.75
CA ASN A 300 -14.37 -0.87 23.64
C ASN A 300 -14.05 -1.05 25.13
N ASP A 301 -12.79 -1.25 25.48
CA ASP A 301 -12.35 -1.43 26.87
C ASP A 301 -11.75 -0.15 27.49
N GLY A 302 -11.78 0.92 26.73
CA GLY A 302 -11.28 2.24 27.04
C GLY A 302 -9.79 2.44 26.73
N TRP A 303 -9.02 1.40 26.41
CA TRP A 303 -7.59 1.51 26.13
C TRP A 303 -7.30 1.60 24.64
N PRO A 304 -6.30 2.39 24.22
CA PRO A 304 -5.96 2.47 22.81
C PRO A 304 -5.25 1.19 22.35
N ASP A 305 -5.83 0.59 21.32
CA ASP A 305 -5.32 -0.51 20.52
C ASP A 305 -4.65 0.02 19.23
N LEU A 306 -3.95 -0.87 18.52
CA LEU A 306 -3.31 -0.55 17.24
C LEU A 306 -3.76 -1.53 16.17
N MET A 307 -4.14 -1.04 14.99
CA MET A 307 -4.25 -1.84 13.77
C MET A 307 -3.10 -1.47 12.84
N VAL A 308 -2.32 -2.44 12.38
CA VAL A 308 -1.04 -2.21 11.70
C VAL A 308 -0.94 -3.06 10.44
N LEU A 309 -0.55 -2.41 9.34
CA LEU A 309 -0.20 -3.07 8.09
C LEU A 309 1.29 -3.43 8.09
N PHE A 310 1.56 -4.73 8.00
CA PHE A 310 2.86 -5.25 7.61
C PHE A 310 2.81 -5.52 6.10
N ALA A 311 3.67 -4.83 5.35
CA ALA A 311 3.70 -4.77 3.90
C ALA A 311 4.93 -5.48 3.29
N HIS A 312 5.69 -6.21 4.10
CA HIS A 312 6.84 -6.98 3.67
C HIS A 312 6.97 -8.26 4.48
N ALA A 313 7.54 -9.30 3.87
CA ALA A 313 7.61 -10.65 4.42
C ALA A 313 6.23 -11.22 4.79
N ASP A 314 5.80 -11.12 6.05
CA ASP A 314 4.51 -11.65 6.50
C ASP A 314 3.39 -10.62 6.34
N GLU A 315 2.98 -10.43 5.09
CA GLU A 315 2.02 -9.39 4.72
C GLU A 315 0.65 -9.61 5.38
N GLY A 316 0.11 -8.56 5.98
CA GLY A 316 -1.19 -8.61 6.61
C GLY A 316 -1.55 -7.38 7.42
N ILE A 317 -2.82 -7.31 7.79
CA ILE A 317 -3.35 -6.34 8.74
C ILE A 317 -3.50 -7.06 10.08
N TRP A 318 -2.80 -6.54 11.08
CA TRP A 318 -2.67 -7.13 12.41
C TRP A 318 -3.26 -6.18 13.45
N LEU A 319 -4.01 -6.73 14.39
CA LEU A 319 -4.56 -6.04 15.54
C LEU A 319 -3.69 -6.32 16.75
N PHE A 320 -3.27 -5.26 17.43
CA PHE A 320 -2.56 -5.30 18.71
C PHE A 320 -3.51 -4.75 19.76
N LEU A 321 -4.11 -5.63 20.55
CA LEU A 321 -4.99 -5.29 21.66
C LEU A 321 -4.18 -4.96 22.90
N ASN A 322 -4.40 -3.80 23.50
CA ASN A 322 -3.65 -3.35 24.66
C ASN A 322 -3.92 -4.24 25.88
N ASP A 323 -2.86 -4.75 26.51
CA ASP A 323 -3.00 -5.66 27.67
C ASP A 323 -3.15 -4.92 29.02
N LYS A 324 -3.17 -3.58 28.98
CA LYS A 324 -3.27 -2.66 30.14
C LYS A 324 -2.08 -2.73 31.10
N LYS A 325 -1.01 -3.38 30.68
CA LYS A 325 0.24 -3.60 31.45
C LYS A 325 1.46 -3.10 30.68
N GLY A 326 1.25 -2.41 29.55
CA GLY A 326 2.30 -1.88 28.68
C GLY A 326 2.73 -2.82 27.55
N GLY A 327 1.97 -3.89 27.30
CA GLY A 327 2.14 -4.81 26.18
C GLY A 327 0.88 -4.93 25.33
N PHE A 328 0.91 -5.88 24.38
CA PHE A 328 -0.19 -6.12 23.44
C PHE A 328 -0.40 -7.61 23.20
N THR A 329 -1.66 -7.99 22.99
CA THR A 329 -2.05 -9.29 22.41
C THR A 329 -2.25 -9.10 20.91
N GLU A 330 -1.53 -9.88 20.11
CA GLU A 330 -1.59 -9.80 18.65
C GLU A 330 -2.65 -10.75 18.06
N LYS A 331 -3.40 -10.26 17.07
CA LYS A 331 -4.35 -11.04 16.26
C LYS A 331 -4.19 -10.68 14.78
N ASN A 332 -4.00 -11.67 13.93
CA ASN A 332 -4.09 -11.47 12.48
C ASN A 332 -5.56 -11.25 12.09
N LEU A 333 -5.86 -10.16 11.37
CA LEU A 333 -7.19 -9.88 10.84
C LEU A 333 -7.32 -10.34 9.40
N LEU A 334 -6.34 -9.98 8.59
CA LEU A 334 -6.21 -10.35 7.18
C LEU A 334 -4.73 -10.67 6.91
N ARG A 335 -4.47 -11.75 6.18
CA ARG A 335 -3.11 -12.17 5.80
C ARG A 335 -3.05 -12.38 4.30
N PHE A 336 -2.00 -11.88 3.67
CA PHE A 336 -1.86 -11.86 2.22
C PHE A 336 -0.61 -12.61 1.77
N PRO A 337 -0.58 -13.17 0.55
CA PRO A 337 0.65 -13.68 -0.02
C PRO A 337 1.68 -12.55 -0.20
N SER A 338 2.95 -12.81 0.08
CA SER A 338 4.05 -11.83 -0.02
C SER A 338 4.34 -11.30 -1.43
N VAL A 339 3.60 -11.77 -2.43
CA VAL A 339 3.67 -11.30 -3.82
C VAL A 339 2.61 -10.25 -4.15
N TYR A 340 1.71 -9.95 -3.21
CA TYR A 340 0.68 -8.91 -3.35
C TYR A 340 1.26 -7.52 -3.28
N GLY A 341 2.30 -7.29 -2.46
CA GLY A 341 2.88 -5.96 -2.29
C GLY A 341 1.85 -5.03 -1.67
N SER A 342 1.36 -5.37 -0.48
CA SER A 342 0.44 -4.55 0.32
C SER A 342 0.98 -3.12 0.48
N THR A 343 0.13 -2.10 0.33
CA THR A 343 0.61 -0.71 0.27
C THR A 343 -0.08 0.23 1.24
N SER A 344 -1.40 0.11 1.42
CA SER A 344 -2.14 0.96 2.35
C SER A 344 -3.44 0.33 2.81
N PHE A 345 -3.97 0.86 3.92
CA PHE A 345 -5.34 0.58 4.33
C PHE A 345 -6.00 1.78 5.02
N GLU A 346 -7.32 1.81 5.07
CA GLU A 346 -8.12 2.80 5.79
C GLU A 346 -9.28 2.10 6.52
N LEU A 347 -9.75 2.70 7.61
CA LEU A 347 -10.89 2.22 8.38
C LEU A 347 -12.08 3.15 8.20
N VAL A 348 -13.13 2.67 7.55
CA VAL A 348 -14.32 3.46 7.21
C VAL A 348 -15.55 2.56 7.25
N ASP A 349 -16.71 3.09 7.64
CA ASP A 349 -17.98 2.34 7.66
C ASP A 349 -18.72 2.51 6.32
N PHE A 350 -18.47 1.60 5.36
CA PHE A 350 -19.03 1.70 4.00
C PHE A 350 -20.52 1.37 3.95
N ASN A 351 -21.00 0.53 4.88
CA ASN A 351 -22.38 0.06 4.87
C ASN A 351 -23.28 0.71 5.95
N LYS A 352 -22.72 1.65 6.73
CA LYS A 352 -23.38 2.41 7.79
C LYS A 352 -23.94 1.53 8.90
N ASP A 353 -23.28 0.41 9.20
CA ASP A 353 -23.70 -0.52 10.26
C ASP A 353 -23.09 -0.21 11.64
N GLY A 354 -22.28 0.86 11.72
CA GLY A 354 -21.59 1.32 12.92
C GLY A 354 -20.28 0.58 13.20
N LYS A 355 -19.82 -0.30 12.29
CA LYS A 355 -18.53 -0.98 12.40
C LYS A 355 -17.59 -0.48 11.32
N LEU A 356 -16.33 -0.26 11.69
CA LEU A 356 -15.30 0.12 10.74
C LEU A 356 -14.92 -1.08 9.86
N ASP A 357 -15.11 -0.93 8.55
CA ASP A 357 -14.66 -1.81 7.49
C ASP A 357 -13.22 -1.47 7.09
N ILE A 358 -12.59 -2.34 6.29
CA ILE A 358 -11.22 -2.13 5.80
C ILE A 358 -11.25 -1.82 4.30
N LEU A 359 -10.78 -0.63 3.93
CA LEU A 359 -10.32 -0.33 2.58
C LEU A 359 -8.85 -0.75 2.47
N TYR A 360 -8.47 -1.56 1.50
CA TYR A 360 -7.11 -2.08 1.35
C TYR A 360 -6.62 -1.96 -0.08
N THR A 361 -5.34 -1.63 -0.24
CA THR A 361 -4.66 -1.62 -1.54
C THR A 361 -3.43 -2.50 -1.54
N CYS A 362 -3.19 -3.13 -2.69
CA CYS A 362 -1.93 -3.80 -2.99
C CYS A 362 -1.49 -3.51 -4.42
N GLY A 363 -0.17 -3.40 -4.59
CA GLY A 363 0.41 -2.97 -5.85
C GLY A 363 1.88 -2.58 -5.80
N ASP A 364 2.56 -2.67 -4.65
CA ASP A 364 4.01 -2.50 -4.69
C ASP A 364 4.64 -3.58 -5.58
N ASN A 365 5.58 -3.16 -6.41
CA ASN A 365 6.09 -4.02 -7.46
C ASN A 365 7.59 -3.82 -7.72
N SER A 366 8.29 -3.23 -6.76
CA SER A 366 9.73 -2.97 -6.85
C SER A 366 10.59 -4.10 -6.26
N ASP A 367 10.06 -5.31 -6.14
CA ASP A 367 10.75 -6.48 -5.57
C ASP A 367 11.14 -7.52 -6.65
N TYR A 368 11.34 -8.80 -6.29
CA TYR A 368 11.75 -9.87 -7.21
C TYR A 368 10.74 -10.17 -8.33
N SER A 369 9.48 -9.77 -8.21
CA SER A 369 8.40 -10.12 -9.15
C SER A 369 7.84 -8.91 -9.92
N LYS A 370 8.70 -8.21 -10.68
CA LYS A 370 8.40 -6.94 -11.38
C LYS A 370 7.53 -7.09 -12.63
N ILE A 371 6.33 -7.64 -12.47
CA ILE A 371 5.35 -7.89 -13.54
C ILE A 371 3.98 -7.32 -13.18
N LEU A 372 3.16 -6.98 -14.18
CA LEU A 372 1.75 -6.63 -13.92
C LEU A 372 1.02 -7.84 -13.34
N LYS A 373 0.22 -7.63 -12.30
CA LYS A 373 -0.40 -8.69 -11.50
C LYS A 373 -1.91 -8.45 -11.42
N PRO A 374 -2.74 -9.41 -11.86
CA PRO A 374 -4.19 -9.22 -11.98
C PRO A 374 -4.90 -9.03 -10.63
N TYR A 375 -4.24 -9.39 -9.53
CA TYR A 375 -4.74 -9.22 -8.17
C TYR A 375 -4.25 -7.92 -7.51
N HIS A 376 -3.42 -7.10 -8.16
CA HIS A 376 -3.16 -5.74 -7.67
C HIS A 376 -4.42 -4.90 -7.81
N GLY A 377 -4.71 -4.05 -6.82
CA GLY A 377 -5.87 -3.19 -6.88
C GLY A 377 -6.41 -2.75 -5.55
N LEU A 378 -7.69 -2.43 -5.59
CA LEU A 378 -8.51 -1.91 -4.50
C LEU A 378 -9.41 -3.00 -3.96
N TYR A 379 -9.47 -3.16 -2.64
CA TYR A 379 -10.33 -4.13 -1.95
C TYR A 379 -11.12 -3.44 -0.85
N ILE A 380 -12.36 -3.88 -0.64
CA ILE A 380 -13.16 -3.54 0.55
C ILE A 380 -13.51 -4.82 1.29
N TYR A 381 -13.18 -4.86 2.58
CA TYR A 381 -13.53 -5.95 3.48
C TYR A 381 -14.50 -5.45 4.55
N LEU A 382 -15.73 -5.96 4.54
CA LEU A 382 -16.76 -5.59 5.52
C LEU A 382 -16.54 -6.30 6.85
N ASN A 383 -16.69 -5.55 7.94
CA ASN A 383 -16.60 -6.03 9.30
C ASN A 383 -17.84 -6.84 9.69
N GLN A 384 -17.66 -8.14 9.93
CA GLN A 384 -18.72 -9.06 10.33
C GLN A 384 -18.93 -9.11 11.85
N GLY A 385 -18.19 -8.30 12.62
CA GLY A 385 -18.10 -8.37 14.08
C GLY A 385 -17.06 -9.38 14.56
N GLY A 386 -16.69 -9.31 15.84
CA GLY A 386 -15.70 -10.22 16.45
C GLY A 386 -14.30 -10.15 15.83
N PHE A 387 -13.97 -9.04 15.17
CA PHE A 387 -12.77 -8.85 14.34
C PHE A 387 -12.65 -9.86 13.18
N ALA A 388 -13.79 -10.24 12.60
CA ALA A 388 -13.85 -11.02 11.37
C ALA A 388 -14.21 -10.11 10.20
N TYR A 389 -13.50 -10.24 9.09
CA TYR A 389 -13.67 -9.40 7.90
C TYR A 389 -13.95 -10.27 6.68
N LYS A 390 -14.84 -9.80 5.80
CA LYS A 390 -15.20 -10.50 4.56
C LYS A 390 -15.05 -9.57 3.37
N GLN A 391 -14.31 -10.00 2.35
CA GLN A 391 -14.19 -9.26 1.10
C GLN A 391 -15.58 -9.08 0.48
N ALA A 392 -15.93 -7.83 0.19
CA ALA A 392 -17.20 -7.46 -0.44
C ALA A 392 -17.01 -6.78 -1.80
N TYR A 393 -15.84 -6.18 -2.03
CA TYR A 393 -15.51 -5.52 -3.30
C TYR A 393 -14.05 -5.74 -3.67
N PHE A 394 -13.78 -5.85 -4.97
CA PHE A 394 -12.45 -5.85 -5.56
C PHE A 394 -12.52 -5.16 -6.92
N TYR A 395 -11.55 -4.28 -7.20
CA TYR A 395 -11.35 -3.70 -8.51
C TYR A 395 -9.86 -3.78 -8.90
N PRO A 396 -9.51 -4.41 -10.03
CA PRO A 396 -8.12 -4.57 -10.43
C PRO A 396 -7.52 -3.25 -10.93
N ILE A 397 -6.41 -2.86 -10.32
CA ILE A 397 -5.61 -1.68 -10.69
C ILE A 397 -4.16 -2.08 -10.52
N ASN A 398 -3.43 -2.21 -11.62
CA ASN A 398 -2.03 -2.57 -11.53
C ASN A 398 -1.28 -1.49 -10.76
N GLY A 399 -0.52 -1.89 -9.75
CA GLY A 399 0.35 -0.94 -9.06
C GLY A 399 -0.36 0.00 -8.09
N CYS A 400 -1.58 -0.33 -7.64
CA CYS A 400 -2.34 0.47 -6.68
C CYS A 400 -1.58 0.64 -5.36
N THR A 401 -1.22 1.87 -5.03
CA THR A 401 -0.38 2.19 -3.86
C THR A 401 -1.14 2.91 -2.75
N LYS A 402 -2.28 3.53 -3.06
CA LYS A 402 -3.11 4.17 -2.05
C LYS A 402 -4.54 4.33 -2.54
N ALA A 403 -5.48 4.20 -1.61
CA ALA A 403 -6.86 4.62 -1.76
C ALA A 403 -7.26 5.46 -0.54
N ILE A 404 -8.10 6.46 -0.75
CA ILE A 404 -8.72 7.26 0.32
C ILE A 404 -10.22 7.35 0.04
N ALA A 405 -11.04 7.08 1.04
CA ALA A 405 -12.49 7.16 0.93
C ALA A 405 -13.07 8.37 1.69
N THR A 406 -13.92 9.14 1.01
CA THR A 406 -14.69 10.25 1.60
C THR A 406 -15.90 10.54 0.72
N ASP A 407 -16.89 11.23 1.26
CA ASP A 407 -18.05 11.75 0.54
C ASP A 407 -17.63 12.95 -0.33
N PHE A 408 -17.11 12.68 -1.55
CA PHE A 408 -16.57 13.72 -2.42
C PHE A 408 -17.68 14.54 -3.09
N ASP A 409 -18.81 13.91 -3.41
CA ASP A 409 -19.96 14.56 -4.06
C ASP A 409 -21.06 15.04 -3.11
N LYS A 410 -20.87 14.84 -1.80
CA LYS A 410 -21.78 15.26 -0.72
C LYS A 410 -23.17 14.62 -0.81
N ASP A 411 -23.29 13.46 -1.45
CA ASP A 411 -24.56 12.72 -1.53
C ASP A 411 -24.82 11.84 -0.29
N GLY A 412 -23.84 11.76 0.59
CA GLY A 412 -23.89 11.07 1.87
C GLY A 412 -23.38 9.64 1.81
N ASP A 413 -22.95 9.11 0.67
CA ASP A 413 -22.18 7.88 0.60
C ASP A 413 -20.66 8.13 0.48
N LEU A 414 -19.86 7.07 0.33
CA LEU A 414 -18.41 7.16 0.35
C LEU A 414 -17.84 6.84 -1.03
N ASP A 415 -17.28 7.85 -1.68
CA ASP A 415 -16.50 7.73 -2.89
C ASP A 415 -15.05 7.34 -2.58
N ILE A 416 -14.28 6.94 -3.60
CA ILE A 416 -12.88 6.51 -3.41
C ILE A 416 -11.97 7.14 -4.45
N ALA A 417 -10.90 7.82 -4.00
CA ALA A 417 -9.79 8.22 -4.86
C ALA A 417 -8.65 7.21 -4.74
N THR A 418 -8.02 6.85 -5.86
CA THR A 418 -6.89 5.91 -5.89
C THR A 418 -5.69 6.47 -6.63
N ILE A 419 -4.48 6.06 -6.22
CA ILE A 419 -3.26 6.22 -7.02
C ILE A 419 -2.59 4.88 -7.26
N ALA A 420 -1.91 4.78 -8.41
CA ALA A 420 -1.12 3.62 -8.77
C ALA A 420 0.27 4.01 -9.30
N PHE A 421 1.29 3.77 -8.47
CA PHE A 421 2.68 4.12 -8.81
C PHE A 421 3.29 3.18 -9.87
N PHE A 422 2.82 1.93 -9.93
CA PHE A 422 3.27 0.91 -10.89
C PHE A 422 2.18 0.55 -11.92
N ALA A 423 1.31 1.51 -12.27
CA ALA A 423 0.28 1.35 -13.29
C ALA A 423 0.81 0.77 -14.61
N ASP A 424 -0.09 0.20 -15.41
CA ASP A 424 0.21 -0.16 -16.79
C ASP A 424 0.29 1.11 -17.67
N PHE A 425 1.39 1.86 -17.55
CA PHE A 425 1.67 3.03 -18.36
C PHE A 425 1.79 2.77 -19.88
N LYS A 426 1.94 1.52 -20.34
CA LYS A 426 1.98 1.22 -21.78
C LYS A 426 0.58 1.15 -22.39
N THR A 427 -0.37 0.55 -21.67
CA THR A 427 -1.70 0.28 -22.22
C THR A 427 -2.82 1.05 -21.53
N ASN A 428 -2.71 1.30 -20.22
CA ASN A 428 -3.73 1.92 -19.37
C ASN A 428 -3.14 2.99 -18.42
N PRO A 429 -2.46 4.05 -18.91
CA PRO A 429 -1.82 5.05 -18.04
C PRO A 429 -2.82 5.81 -17.16
N ALA A 430 -4.11 5.84 -17.53
CA ALA A 430 -5.17 6.41 -16.70
C ALA A 430 -5.30 5.72 -15.33
N GLU A 431 -4.91 4.44 -15.19
CA GLU A 431 -4.92 3.75 -13.89
C GLU A 431 -4.00 4.39 -12.85
N SER A 432 -3.06 5.24 -13.26
CA SER A 432 -2.22 6.00 -12.32
C SER A 432 -3.04 6.81 -11.32
N PHE A 433 -4.24 7.28 -11.70
CA PHE A 433 -5.22 7.87 -10.80
C PHE A 433 -6.63 7.57 -11.29
N LEU A 434 -7.45 6.93 -10.45
CA LEU A 434 -8.87 6.72 -10.71
C LEU A 434 -9.70 7.25 -9.55
N PHE A 435 -10.82 7.88 -9.88
CA PHE A 435 -11.87 8.26 -8.94
C PHE A 435 -13.03 7.28 -9.06
N PHE A 436 -13.61 6.83 -7.95
CA PHE A 436 -14.71 5.86 -7.90
C PHE A 436 -15.89 6.53 -7.23
N GLU A 437 -16.89 6.89 -8.04
CA GLU A 437 -18.17 7.42 -7.56
C GLU A 437 -19.03 6.24 -7.09
N GLN A 438 -19.46 6.23 -5.83
CA GLN A 438 -20.41 5.23 -5.38
C GLN A 438 -21.82 5.67 -5.79
N GLN A 439 -22.52 4.78 -6.50
CA GLN A 439 -23.87 5.09 -7.01
C GLN A 439 -24.96 4.33 -6.27
N LYS A 440 -24.56 3.24 -5.62
CA LYS A 440 -25.35 2.35 -4.77
C LYS A 440 -24.38 1.68 -3.78
N PRO A 441 -24.87 1.15 -2.65
CA PRO A 441 -24.03 0.46 -1.68
C PRO A 441 -23.06 -0.53 -2.33
N LEU A 442 -21.76 -0.23 -2.20
CA LEU A 442 -20.62 -0.99 -2.74
C LEU A 442 -20.63 -1.20 -4.27
N GLN A 443 -21.31 -0.34 -5.02
CA GLN A 443 -21.29 -0.33 -6.48
C GLN A 443 -20.74 1.01 -6.96
N PHE A 444 -19.55 0.95 -7.53
CA PHE A 444 -18.79 2.14 -7.93
C PHE A 444 -18.74 2.29 -9.45
N GLN A 445 -18.83 3.53 -9.93
CA GLN A 445 -18.49 3.93 -11.28
C GLN A 445 -17.06 4.51 -11.28
N PRO A 446 -16.06 3.81 -11.86
CA PRO A 446 -14.72 4.37 -11.99
C PRO A 446 -14.66 5.43 -13.08
N HIS A 447 -13.93 6.51 -12.80
CA HIS A 447 -13.67 7.66 -13.66
C HIS A 447 -12.16 7.83 -13.86
N ALA A 448 -11.75 7.95 -15.13
CA ALA A 448 -10.39 8.29 -15.54
C ALA A 448 -10.25 9.80 -15.63
N VAL A 449 -9.82 10.43 -14.54
CA VAL A 449 -9.49 11.86 -14.53
C VAL A 449 -8.20 12.05 -15.35
N PRO A 450 -8.15 13.00 -16.32
CA PRO A 450 -7.10 13.05 -17.34
C PRO A 450 -5.80 13.67 -16.82
N VAL A 451 -5.21 13.09 -15.78
CA VAL A 451 -4.05 13.63 -15.06
C VAL A 451 -2.76 12.84 -15.25
N SER A 452 -2.82 11.67 -15.89
CA SER A 452 -1.68 10.75 -16.07
C SER A 452 -0.48 11.35 -16.81
N THR A 453 -0.65 12.47 -17.52
CA THR A 453 0.42 13.18 -18.21
C THR A 453 1.15 14.20 -17.33
N TYR A 454 0.63 14.56 -16.16
CA TYR A 454 1.25 15.58 -15.30
C TYR A 454 2.31 15.02 -14.35
N GLY A 455 2.21 13.73 -14.00
CA GLY A 455 3.14 13.09 -13.07
C GLY A 455 2.87 11.62 -12.87
N ARG A 456 3.69 11.00 -12.02
CA ARG A 456 3.54 9.62 -11.56
C ARG A 456 3.38 9.61 -10.05
N TRP A 457 2.20 9.22 -9.59
CA TRP A 457 1.75 9.50 -8.23
C TRP A 457 2.23 8.43 -7.25
N ILE A 458 3.00 8.83 -6.23
CA ILE A 458 3.46 7.91 -5.17
C ILE A 458 2.79 8.20 -3.81
N CYS A 459 2.37 9.45 -3.61
CA CYS A 459 1.67 9.90 -2.42
C CYS A 459 0.45 10.74 -2.81
N MET A 460 -0.57 10.69 -1.97
CA MET A 460 -1.83 11.40 -2.13
C MET A 460 -2.34 11.76 -0.74
N ASP A 461 -2.95 12.92 -0.63
CA ASP A 461 -3.63 13.40 0.56
C ASP A 461 -4.96 14.07 0.16
N VAL A 462 -5.96 14.02 1.04
CA VAL A 462 -7.33 14.50 0.78
C VAL A 462 -7.82 15.36 1.94
N ASN A 463 -8.22 16.61 1.66
CA ASN A 463 -8.70 17.57 2.64
C ASN A 463 -9.27 18.81 1.93
N ASP A 464 -9.97 19.67 2.68
CA ASP A 464 -10.51 20.95 2.19
C ASP A 464 -9.41 22.03 2.20
N ILE A 465 -8.78 22.30 1.05
CA ILE A 465 -7.61 23.19 0.95
C ILE A 465 -8.03 24.65 0.83
N ASP A 466 -9.10 24.95 0.08
CA ASP A 466 -9.62 26.31 -0.07
C ASP A 466 -10.70 26.68 0.96
N GLN A 467 -11.03 25.76 1.88
CA GLN A 467 -11.99 25.95 2.97
C GLN A 467 -13.40 26.23 2.46
N ASP A 468 -13.77 25.66 1.31
CA ASP A 468 -15.10 25.81 0.71
C ASP A 468 -16.10 24.71 1.14
N GLY A 469 -15.62 23.75 1.95
CA GLY A 469 -16.39 22.69 2.56
C GLY A 469 -16.47 21.42 1.72
N ASP A 470 -15.79 21.32 0.58
CA ASP A 470 -15.58 20.06 -0.14
C ASP A 470 -14.14 19.54 -0.03
N ALA A 471 -13.96 18.23 -0.28
CA ALA A 471 -12.66 17.59 -0.15
C ALA A 471 -11.88 17.69 -1.46
N ASP A 472 -10.72 18.36 -1.43
CA ASP A 472 -9.75 18.42 -2.52
C ASP A 472 -8.76 17.25 -2.45
N ILE A 473 -8.11 16.95 -3.58
CA ILE A 473 -7.08 15.89 -3.67
C ILE A 473 -5.74 16.49 -4.08
N VAL A 474 -4.67 16.17 -3.35
CA VAL A 474 -3.30 16.50 -3.76
C VAL A 474 -2.57 15.24 -4.20
N LEU A 475 -1.95 15.26 -5.38
CA LEU A 475 -1.20 14.12 -5.93
C LEU A 475 0.29 14.45 -6.06
N GLY A 476 1.15 13.72 -5.34
CA GLY A 476 2.59 13.92 -5.32
C GLY A 476 3.35 13.13 -6.39
N ASN A 477 4.12 13.83 -7.22
CA ASN A 477 4.82 13.27 -8.38
C ASN A 477 6.23 12.74 -8.04
N PHE A 478 6.43 11.44 -8.21
CA PHE A 478 7.73 10.79 -8.16
C PHE A 478 8.12 10.29 -9.55
N SER A 479 8.79 11.16 -10.30
CA SER A 479 8.81 11.08 -11.76
C SER A 479 9.85 10.13 -12.36
N LYS A 480 10.88 9.72 -11.61
CA LYS A 480 11.96 8.84 -12.10
C LYS A 480 12.16 7.60 -11.23
N THR A 481 12.96 6.67 -11.73
CA THR A 481 13.35 5.38 -11.12
C THR A 481 12.18 4.43 -10.86
N PHE A 482 12.44 3.20 -10.39
CA PHE A 482 11.39 2.21 -10.06
C PHE A 482 10.37 1.97 -11.19
N VAL A 483 10.83 1.93 -12.45
CA VAL A 483 9.97 1.56 -13.60
C VAL A 483 10.13 0.06 -13.84
N ILE A 484 9.01 -0.67 -13.82
CA ILE A 484 9.01 -2.14 -13.98
C ILE A 484 8.84 -2.57 -15.44
N GLN A 485 8.22 -1.72 -16.26
CA GLN A 485 7.88 -2.08 -17.64
C GLN A 485 9.07 -1.82 -18.57
N GLN A 486 9.71 -2.90 -19.04
CA GLN A 486 10.89 -2.81 -19.90
C GLN A 486 10.63 -1.96 -21.16
N GLY A 487 11.56 -1.05 -21.48
CA GLY A 487 11.49 -0.20 -22.67
C GLY A 487 10.41 0.91 -22.62
N LEU A 488 9.73 1.11 -21.49
CA LEU A 488 8.79 2.22 -21.33
C LEU A 488 9.53 3.56 -21.46
N LYS A 489 9.02 4.44 -22.31
CA LYS A 489 9.40 5.85 -22.36
C LYS A 489 8.39 6.64 -21.53
N PRO A 490 8.79 7.34 -20.46
CA PRO A 490 7.87 8.11 -19.64
C PRO A 490 7.05 9.10 -20.48
N THR A 491 5.73 9.10 -20.28
CA THR A 491 4.77 10.01 -20.91
C THR A 491 4.27 11.10 -19.96
N TRP A 492 4.70 11.05 -18.70
CA TRP A 492 4.32 12.00 -17.66
C TRP A 492 5.36 13.11 -17.47
N GLY A 493 4.90 14.25 -16.95
CA GLY A 493 5.73 15.39 -16.58
C GLY A 493 6.71 15.07 -15.45
N THR A 494 7.94 15.58 -15.57
CA THR A 494 9.03 15.30 -14.63
C THR A 494 9.38 16.44 -13.68
N ASN A 495 8.74 17.61 -13.83
CA ASN A 495 9.14 18.85 -13.14
C ASN A 495 8.06 19.42 -12.20
N LEU A 496 6.82 18.96 -12.31
CA LEU A 496 5.76 19.36 -11.38
C LEU A 496 5.87 18.49 -10.12
N PRO A 497 6.09 19.07 -8.92
CA PRO A 497 6.21 18.28 -7.70
C PRO A 497 4.88 17.64 -7.28
N PHE A 498 3.77 18.30 -7.57
CA PHE A 498 2.42 17.80 -7.30
C PHE A 498 1.41 18.50 -8.21
N ILE A 499 0.17 18.03 -8.17
CA ILE A 499 -1.02 18.73 -8.68
C ILE A 499 -2.11 18.72 -7.60
N VAL A 500 -3.07 19.64 -7.72
CA VAL A 500 -4.27 19.69 -6.88
C VAL A 500 -5.49 19.48 -7.78
N LEU A 501 -6.34 18.53 -7.41
CA LEU A 501 -7.66 18.34 -7.98
C LEU A 501 -8.64 19.04 -7.06
N ARG A 502 -9.06 20.23 -7.48
CA ARG A 502 -10.03 21.03 -6.76
C ARG A 502 -11.41 20.45 -6.95
N ASN A 503 -12.07 20.07 -5.88
CA ASN A 503 -13.45 19.68 -5.92
C ASN A 503 -14.32 20.93 -6.15
N LYS A 504 -15.46 20.74 -6.82
CA LYS A 504 -16.36 21.81 -7.27
C LYS A 504 -17.79 21.54 -6.82
N THR A 505 -17.94 20.67 -5.84
CA THR A 505 -19.22 20.23 -5.29
C THR A 505 -19.69 21.27 -4.28
N ARG A 506 -20.43 22.25 -4.80
CA ARG A 506 -20.99 23.34 -3.98
C ARG A 506 -22.16 22.89 -3.12
#